data_AF-A0A524FQT9-F1
#
_entry.id   AF-A0A524FQT9-F1
#
_cell.length_a   1.000
_cell.length_b   1.000
_cell.length_c   1.000
_cell.angle_alpha   90.00
_cell.angle_beta   90.00
_cell.angle_gamma   90.00
#
_symmetry.space_group_name_H-M   'P 1'
#
loop_
_entity.id
_entity.type
_entity.pdbx_description
1 polymer ?
#
loop_
_entity_poly.entity_id
_entity_poly.type
_entity_poly.pdbx_seq_one_letter_code
_entity_poly.pdbx_strand_id
1 'polypeptide(L)'
;MTIDERLWNILIDVLRSDTSVAGIPVSVVEQRVRKQATAEGLAVDNSQIDLMIQRGLDEWLIDKTPDELLEERMRELDIPFESGFLWHLKILTPEKTEFYKSLKPEAKALIRLLREYNDSRQMGILPRETAAHKLEEQGFSGDLMHIRVKDTIEEFMTSWGDDLSVWCYGLVPEYKKTEEYKKWHEEMEEESFEREARRYRFTEECETNDPIYGR
;
A
#
# COMPACT_ATOMS: atom_id res chain seq x y z
N MET A 1 -27.15 3.92 22.21
CA MET A 1 -25.91 3.89 21.43
C MET A 1 -24.78 3.57 22.39
N THR A 2 -24.04 2.50 22.15
CA THR A 2 -22.91 2.07 23.01
C THR A 2 -21.71 3.01 22.85
N ILE A 3 -20.71 2.93 23.75
CA ILE A 3 -19.46 3.69 23.60
C ILE A 3 -18.76 3.33 22.28
N ASP A 4 -18.77 2.04 21.92
CA ASP A 4 -18.17 1.54 20.68
C ASP A 4 -18.88 2.09 19.44
N GLU A 5 -20.22 2.14 19.43
CA GLU A 5 -20.98 2.74 18.33
C GLU A 5 -20.71 4.24 18.18
N ARG A 6 -20.54 4.96 19.30
CA ARG A 6 -20.18 6.38 19.27
C ARG A 6 -18.77 6.58 18.72
N LEU A 7 -17.81 5.83 19.23
CA LEU A 7 -16.41 5.94 18.80
C LEU A 7 -16.25 5.56 17.32
N TRP A 8 -16.99 4.54 16.87
CA TRP A 8 -17.08 4.19 15.46
C TRP A 8 -17.59 5.35 14.60
N ASN A 9 -18.69 6.00 15.00
CA ASN A 9 -19.22 7.15 14.27
C ASN A 9 -18.21 8.30 14.20
N ILE A 10 -17.50 8.58 15.30
CA ILE A 10 -16.43 9.59 15.33
C ILE A 10 -15.30 9.22 14.36
N LEU A 11 -14.85 7.97 14.35
CA LEU A 11 -13.83 7.51 13.41
C LEU A 11 -14.26 7.71 11.96
N ILE A 12 -15.49 7.32 11.63
CA ILE A 12 -16.04 7.49 10.29
C ILE A 12 -16.17 8.95 9.91
N ASP A 13 -16.62 9.82 10.82
CA ASP A 13 -16.74 11.26 10.56
C ASP A 13 -15.37 11.90 10.32
N VAL A 14 -14.35 11.51 11.09
CA VAL A 14 -12.96 11.95 10.88
C VAL A 14 -12.48 11.52 9.49
N LEU A 15 -12.67 10.26 9.11
CA LEU A 15 -12.23 9.76 7.81
C LEU A 15 -13.02 10.36 6.64
N ARG A 16 -14.31 10.67 6.80
CA ARG A 16 -15.14 11.35 5.78
C ARG A 16 -14.76 12.81 5.56
N SER A 17 -14.12 13.44 6.54
CA SER A 17 -13.71 14.84 6.44
C SER A 17 -12.59 15.09 5.43
N ASP A 18 -11.90 14.03 4.98
CA ASP A 18 -10.82 14.13 4.03
C ASP A 18 -11.25 13.63 2.64
N THR A 19 -10.88 14.40 1.62
CA THR A 19 -11.18 14.12 0.22
C THR A 19 -9.92 13.75 -0.57
N SER A 20 -8.80 13.52 0.11
CA SER A 20 -7.55 13.18 -0.56
C SER A 20 -7.61 11.76 -1.13
N VAL A 21 -6.75 11.51 -2.12
CA VAL A 21 -6.66 10.20 -2.76
C VAL A 21 -6.10 9.16 -1.78
N ALA A 22 -5.06 9.49 -1.01
CA ALA A 22 -4.41 8.58 -0.05
C ALA A 22 -5.23 8.36 1.23
N GLY A 23 -6.09 9.32 1.61
CA GLY A 23 -6.75 9.35 2.90
C GLY A 23 -5.95 10.11 3.95
N ILE A 24 -6.13 9.77 5.22
CA ILE A 24 -5.55 10.52 6.34
C ILE A 24 -4.45 9.69 7.02
N PRO A 25 -3.28 10.26 7.34
CA PRO A 25 -2.28 9.57 8.14
C PRO A 25 -2.85 9.01 9.45
N VAL A 26 -2.51 7.77 9.81
CA VAL A 26 -3.03 7.08 10.99
C VAL A 26 -2.87 7.92 12.27
N SER A 27 -1.68 8.51 12.47
CA SER A 27 -1.38 9.37 13.63
C SER A 27 -2.30 10.58 13.75
N VAL A 28 -2.68 11.17 12.61
CA VAL A 28 -3.62 12.29 12.53
C VAL A 28 -5.05 11.83 12.81
N VAL A 29 -5.44 10.66 12.32
CA VAL A 29 -6.75 10.05 12.62
C VAL A 29 -6.89 9.84 14.13
N GLU A 30 -5.91 9.19 14.75
CA GLU A 30 -5.92 8.94 16.20
C GLU A 30 -6.04 10.24 17.01
N GLN A 31 -5.27 11.27 16.66
CA GLN A 31 -5.33 12.57 17.32
C GLN A 31 -6.70 13.23 17.17
N ARG A 32 -7.29 13.22 15.96
CA ARG A 32 -8.59 13.83 15.67
C ARG A 32 -9.73 13.09 16.37
N VAL A 33 -9.73 11.75 16.31
CA VAL A 33 -10.70 10.90 17.00
C VAL A 33 -10.65 11.15 18.50
N ARG A 34 -9.45 11.17 19.10
CA ARG A 34 -9.28 11.44 20.53
C ARG A 34 -9.81 12.82 20.92
N LYS A 35 -9.50 13.85 20.12
CA LYS A 35 -9.96 15.22 20.35
C LYS A 35 -11.49 15.33 20.29
N GLN A 36 -12.11 14.73 19.29
CA GLN A 36 -13.55 14.76 19.11
C GLN A 36 -14.27 13.94 20.20
N ALA A 37 -13.78 12.74 20.52
CA ALA A 37 -14.31 11.93 21.61
C ALA A 37 -14.24 12.66 22.96
N THR A 38 -13.13 13.34 23.25
CA THR A 38 -12.98 14.16 24.46
C THR A 38 -14.00 15.31 24.50
N ALA A 39 -14.20 16.00 23.38
CA ALA A 39 -15.20 17.08 23.27
C ALA A 39 -16.64 16.56 23.47
N GLU A 40 -16.89 15.30 23.12
CA GLU A 40 -18.15 14.59 23.31
C GLU A 40 -18.33 13.94 24.69
N GLY A 41 -17.38 14.17 25.61
CA GLY A 41 -17.41 13.64 26.98
C GLY A 41 -17.10 12.14 27.06
N LEU A 42 -16.48 11.56 26.03
CA LEU A 42 -16.04 10.17 26.02
C LEU A 42 -14.59 10.08 26.50
N ALA A 43 -14.36 9.30 27.55
CA ALA A 43 -13.02 8.90 27.95
C ALA A 43 -12.58 7.74 27.06
N VAL A 44 -11.71 8.03 26.09
CA VAL A 44 -11.12 7.03 25.19
C VAL A 44 -9.61 7.08 25.24
N ASP A 45 -8.98 5.91 25.30
CA ASP A 45 -7.54 5.75 25.15
C ASP A 45 -7.17 5.29 23.73
N ASN A 46 -5.86 5.18 23.46
CA ASN A 46 -5.37 4.79 22.14
C ASN A 46 -5.74 3.35 21.78
N SER A 47 -5.75 2.45 22.77
CA SER A 47 -6.06 1.03 22.54
C SER A 47 -7.48 0.85 22.03
N GLN A 48 -8.43 1.69 22.50
CA GLN A 48 -9.80 1.68 22.00
C GLN A 48 -9.91 2.22 20.58
N ILE A 49 -9.13 3.24 20.23
CA ILE A 49 -9.08 3.78 18.86
C ILE A 49 -8.47 2.74 17.91
N ASP A 50 -7.35 2.12 18.30
CA ASP A 50 -6.67 1.08 17.54
C ASP A 50 -7.60 -0.11 17.30
N LEU A 51 -8.36 -0.52 18.32
CA LEU A 51 -9.35 -1.60 18.20
C LEU A 51 -10.45 -1.25 17.19
N MET A 52 -10.93 0.00 17.16
CA MET A 52 -11.94 0.44 16.20
C MET A 52 -11.38 0.48 14.77
N ILE A 53 -10.14 0.95 14.60
CA ILE A 53 -9.45 0.92 13.31
C ILE A 53 -9.31 -0.54 12.85
N GLN A 54 -8.81 -1.43 13.73
CA GLN A 54 -8.63 -2.84 13.43
C GLN A 54 -9.96 -3.49 13.03
N ARG A 55 -11.04 -3.22 13.76
CA ARG A 55 -12.37 -3.69 13.42
C ARG A 55 -12.81 -3.22 12.03
N GLY A 56 -12.61 -1.94 11.72
CA GLY A 56 -12.90 -1.40 10.39
C GLY A 56 -12.12 -2.08 9.28
N LEU A 57 -10.84 -2.41 9.52
CA LEU A 57 -9.99 -3.12 8.58
C LEU A 57 -10.43 -4.59 8.39
N ASP A 58 -10.80 -5.27 9.48
CA ASP A 58 -11.24 -6.66 9.46
C ASP A 58 -12.61 -6.86 8.81
N GLU A 59 -13.50 -5.87 8.96
CA GLU A 59 -14.81 -5.81 8.30
C GLU A 59 -14.74 -5.25 6.87
N TRP A 60 -13.55 -4.86 6.40
CA TRP A 60 -13.31 -4.27 5.08
C TRP A 60 -14.11 -2.98 4.83
N LEU A 61 -14.27 -2.16 5.86
CA LEU A 61 -14.97 -0.86 5.79
C LEU A 61 -14.00 0.30 5.56
N ILE A 62 -12.75 0.13 5.98
CA ILE A 62 -11.65 1.06 5.74
C ILE A 62 -10.46 0.31 5.16
N ASP A 63 -9.58 1.03 4.47
CA ASP A 63 -8.28 0.54 4.00
C ASP A 63 -7.14 1.17 4.81
N LYS A 64 -6.00 0.49 4.83
CA LYS A 64 -4.74 0.98 5.38
C LYS A 64 -3.63 0.72 4.36
N THR A 65 -3.03 1.78 3.86
CA THR A 65 -2.06 1.73 2.74
C THR A 65 -0.87 2.64 3.05
N PRO A 66 0.38 2.23 2.73
CA PRO A 66 1.51 3.14 2.79
C PRO A 66 1.42 4.11 1.61
N ASP A 67 1.52 5.41 1.89
CA ASP A 67 1.44 6.43 0.85
C ASP A 67 2.34 7.63 1.18
N GLU A 68 2.71 8.36 0.14
CA GLU A 68 3.50 9.58 0.25
C GLU A 68 2.62 10.74 0.66
N LEU A 69 3.16 11.66 1.46
CA LEU A 69 2.47 12.88 1.84
C LEU A 69 3.26 14.08 1.35
N LEU A 70 2.60 14.94 0.57
CA LEU A 70 3.22 16.17 0.05
C LEU A 70 3.63 17.11 1.20
N GLU A 71 4.74 17.83 1.02
CA GLU A 71 5.31 18.73 2.04
C GLU A 71 4.33 19.81 2.52
N GLU A 72 3.51 20.36 1.62
CA GLU A 72 2.45 21.30 1.99
C GLU A 72 1.48 20.67 2.97
N ARG A 73 1.10 19.42 2.70
CA ARG A 73 0.12 18.69 3.51
C ARG A 73 0.72 18.26 4.85
N MET A 74 2.00 17.89 4.89
CA MET A 74 2.72 17.66 6.15
C MET A 74 2.68 18.89 7.06
N ARG A 75 2.89 20.09 6.50
CA ARG A 75 2.79 21.36 7.26
C ARG A 75 1.39 21.63 7.78
N GLU A 76 0.36 21.46 6.95
CA GLU A 76 -1.03 21.65 7.35
C GLU A 76 -1.45 20.70 8.49
N LEU A 77 -0.84 19.51 8.56
CA LEU A 77 -1.15 18.48 9.54
C LEU A 77 -0.16 18.45 10.73
N ASP A 78 0.80 19.36 10.78
CA ASP A 78 1.85 19.42 11.81
C ASP A 78 2.65 18.10 11.95
N ILE A 79 2.97 17.48 10.81
CA ILE A 79 3.76 16.25 10.74
C ILE A 79 5.23 16.62 10.49
N PRO A 80 6.19 16.06 11.26
CA PRO A 80 7.61 16.28 11.01
C PRO A 80 8.04 15.86 9.60
N PHE A 81 8.96 16.61 9.01
CA PHE A 81 9.59 16.29 7.73
C PHE A 81 10.61 15.15 7.89
N GLU A 82 10.11 13.96 8.19
CA GLU A 82 10.90 12.73 8.24
C GLU A 82 10.32 11.76 7.20
N SER A 83 11.22 11.10 6.46
CA SER A 83 11.06 10.53 5.12
C SER A 83 9.74 9.84 4.72
N GLY A 84 9.32 10.14 3.49
CA GLY A 84 8.87 9.18 2.48
C GLY A 84 7.41 8.76 2.54
N PHE A 85 7.10 7.75 3.37
CA PHE A 85 5.82 7.06 3.38
C PHE A 85 5.23 7.01 4.79
N LEU A 86 3.92 7.24 4.87
CA LEU A 86 3.13 7.12 6.09
C LEU A 86 1.98 6.15 5.85
N TRP A 87 1.55 5.47 6.92
CA TRP A 87 0.30 4.72 6.88
C TRP A 87 -0.88 5.68 6.81
N HIS A 88 -1.70 5.53 5.80
CA HIS A 88 -2.94 6.29 5.65
C HIS A 88 -4.15 5.37 5.86
N LEU A 89 -5.25 5.96 6.35
CA LEU A 89 -6.55 5.32 6.45
C LEU A 89 -7.55 6.02 5.52
N LYS A 90 -8.38 5.22 4.87
CA LYS A 90 -9.40 5.71 3.95
C LYS A 90 -10.65 4.85 4.07
N ILE A 91 -11.83 5.48 3.99
CA ILE A 91 -13.09 4.74 3.90
C ILE A 91 -13.19 4.09 2.53
N LEU A 92 -13.55 2.80 2.53
CA LEU A 92 -13.82 2.07 1.31
C LEU A 92 -15.19 2.42 0.76
N THR A 93 -15.29 2.49 -0.57
CA THR A 93 -16.60 2.55 -1.21
C THR A 93 -17.32 1.21 -1.05
N PRO A 94 -18.65 1.16 -1.21
CA PRO A 94 -19.39 -0.11 -1.18
C PRO A 94 -18.85 -1.13 -2.20
N GLU A 95 -18.47 -0.68 -3.40
CA GLU A 95 -17.92 -1.54 -4.45
C GLU A 95 -16.57 -2.13 -4.04
N LYS A 96 -15.68 -1.33 -3.45
CA LYS A 96 -14.39 -1.81 -2.94
C LYS A 96 -14.56 -2.75 -1.74
N THR A 97 -15.52 -2.46 -0.86
CA THR A 97 -15.86 -3.33 0.27
C THR A 97 -16.25 -4.72 -0.21
N GLU A 98 -17.17 -4.80 -1.18
CA GLU A 98 -17.61 -6.07 -1.76
C GLU A 98 -16.48 -6.77 -2.53
N PHE A 99 -15.65 -6.02 -3.25
CA PHE A 99 -14.44 -6.55 -3.88
C PHE A 99 -13.53 -7.24 -2.86
N TYR A 100 -13.15 -6.57 -1.77
CA TYR A 100 -12.30 -7.16 -0.73
C TYR A 100 -12.96 -8.37 -0.06
N LYS A 101 -14.26 -8.30 0.22
CA LYS A 101 -15.02 -9.44 0.77
C LYS A 101 -15.10 -10.62 -0.19
N SER A 102 -15.04 -10.40 -1.50
CA SER A 102 -15.05 -11.46 -2.51
C SER A 102 -13.69 -12.15 -2.70
N LEU A 103 -12.59 -11.54 -2.22
CA LEU A 103 -11.24 -12.10 -2.38
C LEU A 103 -11.11 -13.48 -1.72
N LYS A 104 -10.21 -14.29 -2.31
CA LYS A 104 -9.84 -15.57 -1.74
C LYS A 104 -9.20 -15.40 -0.35
N PRO A 105 -9.34 -16.38 0.56
CA PRO A 105 -8.81 -16.29 1.91
C PRO A 105 -7.32 -15.95 1.99
N GLU A 106 -6.49 -16.57 1.15
CA GLU A 106 -5.04 -16.34 1.10
C GLU A 106 -4.68 -14.91 0.69
N ALA A 107 -5.46 -14.31 -0.23
CA ALA A 107 -5.26 -12.93 -0.65
C ALA A 107 -5.62 -11.94 0.47
N LYS A 108 -6.71 -12.20 1.19
CA LYS A 108 -7.09 -11.42 2.38
C LYS A 108 -6.04 -11.51 3.48
N ALA A 109 -5.52 -12.71 3.73
CA ALA A 109 -4.48 -12.94 4.70
C ALA A 109 -3.17 -12.23 4.33
N LEU A 110 -2.77 -12.25 3.04
CA LEU A 110 -1.61 -11.52 2.56
C LEU A 110 -1.77 -10.01 2.76
N ILE A 111 -2.95 -9.44 2.45
CA ILE A 111 -3.21 -8.01 2.68
C ILE A 111 -3.07 -7.65 4.16
N ARG A 112 -3.65 -8.46 5.06
CA ARG A 112 -3.49 -8.25 6.51
C ARG A 112 -2.03 -8.30 6.94
N LEU A 113 -1.30 -9.31 6.46
CA LEU A 113 0.11 -9.47 6.77
C LEU A 113 0.95 -8.27 6.33
N LEU A 114 0.72 -7.74 5.12
CA LEU A 114 1.42 -6.55 4.65
C LEU A 114 1.07 -5.31 5.49
N ARG A 115 -0.21 -5.13 5.90
CA ARG A 115 -0.64 -4.00 6.75
C ARG A 115 -0.02 -3.99 8.15
N GLU A 116 0.33 -5.17 8.66
CA GLU A 116 0.98 -5.37 9.96
C GLU A 116 2.50 -5.15 9.88
N TYR A 117 3.09 -5.27 8.69
CA TYR A 117 4.53 -5.12 8.50
C TYR A 117 4.96 -3.64 8.50
N ASN A 118 5.33 -3.16 9.70
CA ASN A 118 5.62 -1.76 9.98
C ASN A 118 7.12 -1.48 10.16
N ASP A 119 7.95 -1.95 9.23
CA ASP A 119 9.36 -1.55 9.15
C ASP A 119 9.46 -0.14 8.55
N SER A 120 10.23 0.75 9.17
CA SER A 120 10.36 2.15 8.75
C SER A 120 10.97 2.34 7.35
N ARG A 121 11.64 1.32 6.81
CA ARG A 121 12.21 1.34 5.46
C ARG A 121 11.37 0.59 4.43
N GLN A 122 10.55 -0.35 4.88
CA GLN A 122 9.87 -1.34 4.03
C GLN A 122 8.40 -1.49 4.43
N MET A 123 7.74 -0.35 4.64
CA MET A 123 6.36 -0.26 5.08
C MET A 123 5.42 -0.93 4.08
N GLY A 124 4.67 -1.94 4.52
CA GLY A 124 3.73 -2.64 3.64
C GLY A 124 4.38 -3.50 2.57
N ILE A 125 5.67 -3.81 2.71
CA ILE A 125 6.46 -4.63 1.77
C ILE A 125 7.03 -5.83 2.53
N LEU A 126 6.95 -7.02 1.94
CA LEU A 126 7.52 -8.24 2.53
C LEU A 126 8.13 -9.13 1.43
N PRO A 127 9.28 -9.79 1.67
CA PRO A 127 9.81 -10.78 0.75
C PRO A 127 8.79 -11.87 0.52
N ARG A 128 8.66 -12.29 -0.74
CA ARG A 128 7.65 -13.24 -1.18
C ARG A 128 7.75 -14.57 -0.45
N GLU A 129 8.96 -15.08 -0.26
CA GLU A 129 9.22 -16.32 0.48
C GLU A 129 8.80 -16.19 1.96
N THR A 130 9.13 -15.07 2.59
CA THR A 130 8.71 -14.77 3.98
C THR A 130 7.19 -14.69 4.09
N ALA A 131 6.53 -14.07 3.11
CA ALA A 131 5.07 -14.00 3.07
C ALA A 131 4.43 -15.38 2.92
N ALA A 132 4.92 -16.20 1.98
CA ALA A 132 4.43 -17.55 1.76
C ALA A 132 4.58 -18.41 3.03
N HIS A 133 5.75 -18.40 3.67
CA HIS A 133 5.99 -19.13 4.92
C HIS A 133 5.01 -18.72 6.02
N LYS A 134 4.79 -17.41 6.21
CA LYS A 134 3.83 -16.91 7.22
C LYS A 134 2.39 -17.31 6.92
N LEU A 135 2.01 -17.41 5.64
CA LEU A 135 0.69 -17.90 5.25
C LEU A 135 0.56 -19.42 5.48
N GLU A 136 1.62 -20.19 5.23
CA GLU A 136 1.66 -21.63 5.57
C GLU A 136 1.52 -21.87 7.08
N GLU A 137 2.19 -21.07 7.91
CA GLU A 137 2.05 -21.10 9.38
C GLU A 137 0.62 -20.81 9.85
N GLN A 138 -0.14 -20.03 9.09
CA GLN A 138 -1.56 -19.75 9.32
C GLN A 138 -2.49 -20.86 8.80
N GLY A 139 -1.94 -21.92 8.19
CA GLY A 139 -2.67 -23.07 7.68
C GLY A 139 -3.16 -22.92 6.23
N PHE A 140 -2.70 -21.90 5.49
CA PHE A 140 -2.96 -21.81 4.05
C PHE A 140 -2.06 -22.77 3.28
N SER A 141 -2.54 -23.28 2.14
CA SER A 141 -1.80 -24.22 1.29
C SER A 141 -2.08 -23.95 -0.18
N GLY A 142 -1.15 -24.28 -1.07
CA GLY A 142 -1.28 -24.12 -2.51
C GLY A 142 -0.19 -23.23 -3.10
N ASP A 143 -0.49 -22.54 -4.19
CA ASP A 143 0.44 -21.60 -4.82
C ASP A 143 0.40 -20.24 -4.10
N LEU A 144 1.14 -20.14 -3.00
CA LEU A 144 1.26 -18.93 -2.18
C LEU A 144 2.32 -17.95 -2.71
N MET A 145 3.07 -18.36 -3.74
CA MET A 145 4.11 -17.55 -4.38
C MET A 145 3.55 -16.68 -5.51
N HIS A 146 2.29 -16.85 -5.90
CA HIS A 146 1.67 -16.09 -6.99
C HIS A 146 0.28 -15.54 -6.63
N ILE A 147 0.17 -14.93 -5.44
CA ILE A 147 -1.06 -14.25 -5.02
C ILE A 147 -1.14 -12.87 -5.67
N ARG A 148 -2.11 -12.68 -6.58
CA ARG A 148 -2.33 -11.41 -7.30
C ARG A 148 -3.66 -10.78 -6.92
N VAL A 149 -3.60 -9.50 -6.52
CA VAL A 149 -4.79 -8.67 -6.29
C VAL A 149 -4.57 -7.35 -7.01
N LYS A 150 -5.25 -7.17 -8.14
CA LYS A 150 -5.12 -5.98 -9.00
C LYS A 150 -5.35 -4.70 -8.17
N ASP A 151 -4.51 -3.69 -8.42
CA ASP A 151 -4.56 -2.37 -7.78
C ASP A 151 -4.52 -2.42 -6.24
N THR A 152 -3.98 -3.50 -5.65
CA THR A 152 -3.90 -3.71 -4.20
C THR A 152 -2.55 -4.29 -3.79
N ILE A 153 -2.11 -5.37 -4.46
CA ILE A 153 -0.83 -6.03 -4.21
C ILE A 153 0.00 -5.96 -5.49
N GLU A 154 1.20 -5.42 -5.38
CA GLU A 154 2.23 -5.46 -6.43
C GLU A 154 3.31 -6.50 -6.12
N GLU A 155 3.88 -7.07 -7.18
CA GLU A 155 5.05 -7.95 -7.15
C GLU A 155 6.21 -7.22 -7.82
N PHE A 156 7.34 -7.05 -7.13
CA PHE A 156 8.52 -6.39 -7.69
C PHE A 156 9.80 -6.95 -7.09
N MET A 157 10.91 -6.72 -7.78
CA MET A 157 12.25 -7.02 -7.25
C MET A 157 12.83 -5.77 -6.61
N THR A 158 13.40 -5.92 -5.41
CA THR A 158 14.14 -4.86 -4.71
C THR A 158 15.30 -5.46 -3.91
N SER A 159 16.11 -4.62 -3.30
CA SER A 159 17.11 -5.07 -2.33
C SER A 159 16.47 -5.28 -0.94
N TRP A 160 16.93 -6.31 -0.24
CA TRP A 160 16.47 -6.65 1.09
C TRP A 160 17.64 -7.09 1.96
N GLY A 161 18.03 -6.27 2.93
CA GLY A 161 19.26 -6.49 3.70
C GLY A 161 20.48 -6.43 2.78
N ASP A 162 21.26 -7.51 2.74
CA ASP A 162 22.45 -7.64 1.90
C ASP A 162 22.14 -8.16 0.48
N ASP A 163 20.94 -8.69 0.26
CA ASP A 163 20.53 -9.25 -1.03
C ASP A 163 20.05 -8.14 -1.97
N LEU A 164 20.58 -8.12 -3.21
CA LEU A 164 20.30 -7.07 -4.19
C LEU A 164 19.08 -7.37 -5.09
N SER A 165 18.57 -8.60 -5.07
CA SER A 165 17.48 -9.03 -5.96
C SER A 165 16.57 -10.02 -5.24
N VAL A 166 15.62 -9.48 -4.50
CA VAL A 166 14.61 -10.23 -3.77
C VAL A 166 13.23 -9.88 -4.31
N TRP A 167 12.46 -10.91 -4.68
CA TRP A 167 11.05 -10.74 -5.04
C TRP A 167 10.25 -10.44 -3.78
N CYS A 168 9.52 -9.33 -3.81
CA CYS A 168 8.69 -8.86 -2.71
C CYS A 168 7.23 -8.69 -3.15
N TYR A 169 6.33 -8.86 -2.19
CA TYR A 169 4.98 -8.31 -2.26
C TYR A 169 4.97 -6.93 -1.62
N GLY A 170 4.22 -6.00 -2.20
CA GLY A 170 3.95 -4.69 -1.60
C GLY A 170 2.50 -4.27 -1.75
N LEU A 171 2.00 -3.48 -0.81
CA LEU A 171 0.73 -2.79 -0.98
C LEU A 171 0.91 -1.65 -1.98
N VAL A 172 0.03 -1.60 -2.99
CA VAL A 172 0.04 -0.53 -3.99
C VAL A 172 -0.44 0.77 -3.33
N PRO A 173 0.38 1.85 -3.31
CA PRO A 173 -0.03 3.18 -2.84
C PRO A 173 -1.24 3.71 -3.63
N GLU A 174 -2.08 4.55 -3.02
CA GLU A 174 -3.28 5.08 -3.68
C GLU A 174 -2.91 6.00 -4.85
N TYR A 175 -1.83 6.78 -4.78
CA TYR A 175 -1.43 7.63 -5.91
C TYR A 175 -1.13 6.81 -7.18
N LYS A 176 -0.56 5.60 -7.03
CA LYS A 176 -0.28 4.69 -8.15
C LYS A 176 -1.54 4.13 -8.81
N LYS A 177 -2.70 4.22 -8.15
CA LYS A 177 -3.99 3.71 -8.66
C LYS A 177 -4.70 4.72 -9.56
N THR A 178 -4.23 5.97 -9.61
CA THR A 178 -4.83 7.02 -10.42
C THR A 178 -4.59 6.78 -11.92
N GLU A 179 -5.55 7.19 -12.75
CA GLU A 179 -5.41 7.05 -14.21
C GLU A 179 -4.30 7.92 -14.78
N GLU A 180 -4.01 9.06 -14.13
CA GLU A 180 -2.89 9.94 -14.49
C GLU A 180 -1.56 9.23 -14.30
N TYR A 181 -1.35 8.59 -13.14
CA TYR A 181 -0.14 7.83 -12.88
C TYR A 181 -0.01 6.62 -13.82
N LYS A 182 -1.10 5.89 -14.05
CA LYS A 182 -1.11 4.73 -14.96
C LYS A 182 -0.71 5.12 -16.38
N LYS A 183 -1.28 6.20 -16.93
CA LYS A 183 -0.92 6.70 -18.25
C LYS A 183 0.53 7.15 -18.33
N TRP A 184 0.98 7.93 -17.35
CA TRP A 184 2.37 8.35 -17.27
C TRP A 184 3.33 7.14 -17.22
N HIS A 185 2.97 6.10 -16.46
CA HIS A 185 3.77 4.89 -16.37
C HIS A 185 3.80 4.10 -17.68
N GLU A 186 2.66 3.95 -18.35
CA GLU A 186 2.57 3.33 -19.68
C GLU A 186 3.43 4.07 -20.71
N GLU A 187 3.40 5.40 -20.74
CA GLU A 187 4.24 6.23 -21.62
C GLU A 187 5.74 6.03 -21.33
N MET A 188 6.13 5.98 -20.06
CA MET A 188 7.53 5.72 -19.66
C MET A 188 8.01 4.31 -20.01
N GLU A 189 7.14 3.30 -19.87
CA GLU A 189 7.45 1.93 -20.29
C GLU A 189 7.62 1.83 -21.82
N GLU A 190 6.75 2.49 -22.59
CA GLU A 190 6.85 2.55 -24.05
C GLU A 190 8.16 3.24 -24.49
N GLU A 191 8.49 4.39 -23.92
CA GLU A 191 9.75 5.09 -24.21
C GLU A 191 10.98 4.25 -23.84
N SER A 192 10.92 3.51 -22.73
CA SER A 192 11.98 2.60 -22.29
C SER A 192 12.14 1.44 -23.27
N PHE A 193 11.03 0.80 -23.65
CA PHE A 193 11.02 -0.29 -24.61
C PHE A 193 11.55 0.16 -25.98
N GLU A 194 11.17 1.35 -26.44
CA GLU A 194 11.71 1.94 -27.68
C GLU A 194 13.21 2.23 -27.59
N ARG A 195 13.70 2.68 -26.43
CA ARG A 195 15.12 2.93 -26.19
C ARG A 195 15.90 1.63 -26.17
N GLU A 196 15.37 0.58 -25.54
CA GLU A 196 15.99 -0.73 -25.50
C GLU A 196 15.99 -1.41 -26.88
N ALA A 197 14.88 -1.34 -27.61
CA ALA A 197 14.78 -1.82 -28.99
C ALA A 197 15.71 -1.07 -29.95
N ARG A 198 15.98 0.22 -29.72
CA ARG A 198 17.03 0.96 -30.44
C ARG A 198 18.42 0.48 -30.08
N ARG A 199 18.68 0.20 -28.80
CA ARG A 199 19.95 -0.35 -28.32
C ARG A 199 20.23 -1.72 -28.92
N TYR A 200 19.26 -2.62 -28.93
CA TYR A 200 19.38 -3.95 -29.56
C TYR A 200 19.67 -3.85 -31.06
N ARG A 201 18.94 -2.99 -31.78
CA ARG A 201 19.21 -2.73 -33.21
C ARG A 201 20.63 -2.19 -33.43
N PHE A 202 21.08 -1.26 -32.60
CA PHE A 202 22.43 -0.72 -32.69
C PHE A 202 23.51 -1.77 -32.38
N THR A 203 23.29 -2.64 -31.39
CA THR A 203 24.22 -3.74 -31.10
C THR A 203 24.26 -4.77 -32.22
N GLU A 204 23.12 -5.14 -32.81
CA GLU A 204 23.07 -6.02 -33.98
C GLU A 204 23.76 -5.40 -35.21
N GLU A 205 23.60 -4.09 -35.45
CA GLU A 205 24.28 -3.34 -36.50
C GLU A 205 25.81 -3.23 -36.27
N CYS A 206 26.26 -3.14 -35.02
CA CYS A 206 27.69 -3.17 -34.68
C CYS A 206 28.29 -4.57 -34.83
N GLU A 207 27.57 -5.62 -34.42
CA GLU A 207 28.02 -7.02 -34.57
C GLU A 207 28.08 -7.46 -36.05
N THR A 208 27.21 -6.91 -36.90
CA THR A 208 27.22 -7.18 -38.34
C THR A 208 28.25 -6.36 -39.13
N ASN A 209 28.75 -5.25 -38.59
CA ASN A 209 29.77 -4.40 -39.22
C ASN A 209 31.19 -4.58 -38.65
N ASP A 210 31.41 -5.55 -37.75
CA ASP A 210 32.74 -5.83 -37.20
C ASP A 210 33.61 -6.54 -38.27
N PRO A 211 34.70 -5.93 -38.78
CA PRO A 211 35.44 -6.46 -39.93
C PRO A 211 36.37 -7.64 -39.58
N ILE A 212 36.23 -8.25 -38.40
CA ILE A 212 37.12 -9.34 -37.96
C ILE A 212 36.80 -10.68 -38.65
N TYR A 213 35.63 -10.82 -39.29
CA TYR A 213 35.28 -12.00 -40.10
C TYR A 213 34.83 -11.67 -41.54
N GLY A 214 35.35 -10.59 -42.13
CA GLY A 214 35.30 -10.39 -43.58
C GLY A 214 36.41 -11.18 -44.28
N ARG A 215 36.16 -12.45 -44.62
CA ARG A 215 36.90 -13.18 -45.66
C ARG A 215 36.17 -13.08 -47.00
#